data_AF-A0A7W1B833-F1
#
_entry.id   AF-A0A7W1B833-F1
#
_cell.length_a   1.000
_cell.length_b   1.000
_cell.length_c   1.000
_cell.angle_alpha   90.00
_cell.angle_beta   90.00
_cell.angle_gamma   90.00
#
_symmetry.space_group_name_H-M   'P 1'
#
loop_
_entity.id
_entity.type
_entity.pdbx_description
1 polymer ?
#
loop_
_entity_poly.entity_id
_entity_poly.type
_entity_poly.pdbx_seq_one_letter_code
_entity_poly.pdbx_strand_id
1 'polypeptide(L)'
;MKLLHCLTCGDMILLRPEHRTCFCGASGGHYLEDGETVEQTAGTVSIALHNHDLRTAMQAFHHDPTVWSPLMVFRAYINPHCETDVRYVAPSPPAA
;
A
#
# COMPACT_ATOMS: atom_id res chain seq x y z
N MET A 1 5.06 1.11 -1.52
CA MET A 1 3.92 0.30 -2.01
C MET A 1 2.89 0.20 -0.88
N LYS A 2 1.59 0.22 -1.20
CA LYS A 2 0.51 0.10 -0.21
C LYS A 2 -0.47 -1.00 -0.59
N LEU A 3 -0.88 -1.77 0.40
CA LEU A 3 -1.90 -2.79 0.32
C LEU A 3 -3.10 -2.34 1.15
N LEU A 4 -4.30 -2.64 0.67
CA LEU A 4 -5.53 -2.50 1.43
C LEU A 4 -6.00 -3.89 1.84
N HIS A 5 -6.25 -4.10 3.14
CA HIS A 5 -6.86 -5.31 3.67
C HIS A 5 -8.33 -5.05 4.04
N CYS A 6 -9.22 -5.81 3.40
CA CYS A 6 -10.66 -5.72 3.61
C CYS A 6 -11.05 -6.53 4.84
N LEU A 7 -11.59 -5.86 5.87
CA LEU A 7 -12.03 -6.54 7.10
C LEU A 7 -13.34 -7.34 6.92
N THR A 8 -14.07 -7.15 5.82
CA THR A 8 -15.31 -7.89 5.53
C THR A 8 -15.05 -9.29 4.98
N CYS A 9 -14.17 -9.41 3.98
CA CYS A 9 -13.90 -10.70 3.31
C CYS A 9 -12.47 -11.23 3.54
N GLY A 10 -11.61 -10.48 4.22
CA GLY A 10 -10.22 -10.84 4.47
C GLY A 10 -9.28 -10.64 3.27
N ASP A 11 -9.81 -10.25 2.11
CA ASP A 11 -9.02 -10.05 0.90
C ASP A 11 -7.99 -8.91 1.07
N MET A 12 -6.88 -9.01 0.35
CA MET A 12 -5.79 -8.03 0.37
C MET A 12 -5.45 -7.63 -1.05
N ILE A 13 -5.60 -6.33 -1.33
CA ILE A 13 -5.40 -5.78 -2.66
C ILE A 13 -4.17 -4.87 -2.69
N LEU A 14 -3.36 -5.03 -3.73
CA LEU A 14 -2.32 -4.07 -4.08
C LEU A 14 -2.95 -2.85 -4.74
N LEU A 15 -2.78 -1.67 -4.13
CA LEU A 15 -3.28 -0.42 -4.68
C LEU A 15 -2.47 -0.01 -5.92
N ARG A 16 -3.17 0.58 -6.88
CA ARG A 16 -2.65 1.07 -8.16
C ARG A 16 -3.26 2.45 -8.46
N PRO A 17 -2.75 3.20 -9.45
CA PRO A 17 -3.42 4.43 -9.88
C PRO A 17 -4.87 4.18 -10.32
N GLU A 18 -5.17 3.04 -10.92
CA GLU A 18 -6.53 2.64 -11.22
C GLU A 18 -7.26 2.14 -9.96
N HIS A 19 -8.58 2.38 -9.88
CA HIS A 19 -9.39 1.89 -8.78
C HIS A 19 -9.42 0.36 -8.73
N ARG A 20 -9.08 -0.18 -7.55
CA ARG A 20 -9.10 -1.61 -7.24
C ARG A 20 -10.12 -1.87 -6.14
N THR A 21 -10.84 -2.98 -6.24
CA THR A 21 -11.78 -3.45 -5.23
C THR A 21 -11.39 -4.84 -4.75
N CYS A 22 -11.74 -5.16 -3.51
CA CYS A 22 -11.64 -6.51 -2.97
C CYS A 22 -12.65 -7.46 -3.62
N PHE A 23 -12.47 -8.76 -3.41
CA PHE A 23 -13.33 -9.80 -3.96
C PHE A 23 -14.83 -9.61 -3.67
N CYS A 24 -15.20 -9.16 -2.47
CA CYS A 24 -16.61 -8.93 -2.12
C CYS A 24 -17.15 -7.56 -2.56
N GLY A 25 -16.30 -6.69 -3.14
CA GLY A 25 -16.67 -5.35 -3.59
C GLY A 25 -16.92 -4.32 -2.47
N ALA A 26 -16.87 -4.72 -1.19
CA ALA A 26 -17.18 -3.84 -0.07
C ALA A 26 -16.11 -2.78 0.22
N SER A 27 -14.90 -2.96 -0.31
CA SER A 27 -13.77 -2.07 -0.07
C SER A 27 -12.93 -1.91 -1.33
N GLY A 28 -12.36 -0.74 -1.50
CA GLY A 28 -11.48 -0.43 -2.62
C GLY A 28 -10.61 0.78 -2.34
N GLY A 29 -9.73 1.05 -3.29
CA GLY A 29 -8.85 2.20 -3.24
C GLY A 29 -7.96 2.33 -4.46
N HIS A 30 -7.25 3.45 -4.52
CA HIS A 30 -6.29 3.78 -5.57
C HIS A 30 -5.25 4.78 -5.06
N TYR A 31 -4.15 4.90 -5.80
CA TYR A 31 -3.21 6.00 -5.66
C TYR A 31 -3.78 7.27 -6.29
N LEU A 32 -3.51 8.40 -5.64
CA LEU A 32 -3.74 9.72 -6.22
C LEU A 32 -2.63 10.07 -7.22
N GLU A 33 -2.79 11.22 -7.88
CA GLU A 33 -1.89 11.68 -8.96
C GLU A 33 -0.44 11.90 -8.50
N ASP A 34 -0.22 12.12 -7.19
CA ASP A 34 1.12 12.26 -6.61
C ASP A 34 1.91 10.94 -6.56
N GLY A 35 1.24 9.80 -6.80
CA GLY A 35 1.85 8.47 -6.77
C GLY A 35 2.29 8.00 -5.37
N GLU A 36 1.95 8.76 -4.32
CA GLU A 36 2.32 8.48 -2.95
C GLU A 36 1.08 8.28 -2.09
N THR A 37 0.14 9.23 -2.14
CA THR A 37 -1.09 9.21 -1.35
C THR A 37 -2.07 8.20 -1.93
N VAL A 38 -2.77 7.48 -1.06
CA VAL A 38 -3.86 6.59 -1.48
C VAL A 38 -5.18 7.04 -0.90
N GLU A 39 -6.23 6.94 -1.70
CA GLU A 39 -7.60 6.93 -1.21
C GLU A 39 -8.07 5.49 -1.07
N GLN A 40 -8.61 5.14 0.10
CA GLN A 40 -9.17 3.81 0.36
C GLN A 40 -10.42 3.85 1.24
N THR A 41 -11.26 2.83 1.14
CA THR A 41 -12.49 2.74 1.92
C THR A 41 -12.25 2.76 3.43
N ALA A 42 -12.99 3.58 4.16
CA ALA A 42 -12.99 3.64 5.63
C ALA A 42 -13.35 2.29 6.24
N GLY A 43 -12.69 1.94 7.36
CA GLY A 43 -12.86 0.62 7.99
C GLY A 43 -12.04 -0.50 7.33
N THR A 44 -11.05 -0.15 6.51
CA THR A 44 -10.03 -1.08 6.00
C THR A 44 -8.70 -0.85 6.72
N VAL A 45 -7.77 -1.80 6.58
CA VAL A 45 -6.40 -1.65 7.10
C VAL A 45 -5.46 -1.35 5.93
N SER A 46 -4.74 -0.24 6.00
CA SER A 46 -3.65 0.04 5.04
C SER A 46 -2.34 -0.57 5.55
N ILE A 47 -1.61 -1.26 4.68
CA ILE A 47 -0.30 -1.84 4.96
C ILE A 47 0.69 -1.26 3.96
N ALA A 48 1.70 -0.54 4.44
CA ALA A 48 2.74 0.02 3.60
C ALA A 48 4.02 -0.83 3.66
N LEU A 49 4.62 -1.03 2.49
CA LEU A 49 5.97 -1.53 2.32
C LEU A 49 6.83 -0.40 1.75
N HIS A 50 7.83 0.04 2.52
CA HIS A 50 8.73 1.12 2.15
C HIS A 50 10.20 0.71 2.37
N ASN A 51 11.08 1.23 1.51
CA ASN A 51 12.52 1.23 1.74
C ASN A 51 13.05 2.60 1.30
N HIS A 52 13.38 3.46 2.27
CA HIS A 52 13.86 4.81 2.00
C HIS A 52 15.24 4.79 1.31
N ASP A 53 16.00 3.72 1.54
CA ASP A 53 17.35 3.52 1.03
C ASP A 53 17.39 2.70 -0.26
N LEU A 54 16.23 2.47 -0.91
CA LEU A 54 16.10 1.55 -2.05
C LEU A 54 17.09 1.86 -3.17
N ARG A 55 17.33 3.15 -3.47
CA ARG A 55 18.30 3.56 -4.49
C ARG A 55 19.70 3.03 -4.16
N THR A 56 20.17 3.29 -2.95
CA THR A 56 21.49 2.85 -2.48
C THR A 56 21.56 1.34 -2.37
N ALA A 57 20.47 0.69 -1.94
CA ALA A 57 20.35 -0.76 -1.90
C ALA A 57 20.54 -1.38 -3.29
N MET A 58 19.96 -0.78 -4.33
CA MET A 58 20.10 -1.25 -5.71
C MET A 58 21.50 -1.02 -6.27
N GLN A 59 22.16 0.07 -5.90
CA GLN A 59 23.57 0.28 -6.24
C GLN A 59 24.47 -0.77 -5.59
N ALA A 60 24.25 -1.07 -4.31
CA ALA A 60 25.01 -2.11 -3.59
C ALA A 60 24.78 -3.50 -4.22
N PHE A 61 23.54 -3.85 -4.53
CA PHE A 61 23.21 -5.12 -5.20
C PHE A 61 23.85 -5.23 -6.59
N HIS A 62 23.87 -4.15 -7.36
CA HIS A 62 24.49 -4.14 -8.68
C HIS A 62 26.02 -4.31 -8.62
N HIS A 63 26.65 -3.79 -7.56
CA HIS A 63 28.07 -3.94 -7.34
C HIS A 63 28.43 -5.38 -6.92
N ASP A 64 27.69 -5.95 -5.99
CA ASP A 64 27.86 -7.35 -5.56
C ASP A 64 26.49 -7.93 -5.13
N PRO A 65 25.92 -8.88 -5.90
CA PRO A 65 24.61 -9.46 -5.58
C PRO A 65 24.68 -10.49 -4.44
N THR A 66 25.87 -10.85 -3.95
CA THR A 66 26.06 -11.85 -2.90
C THR A 66 26.27 -11.24 -1.52
N VAL A 67 26.53 -9.94 -1.44
CA VAL A 67 26.77 -9.25 -0.16
C VAL A 67 25.46 -8.95 0.56
N TRP A 68 25.41 -9.26 1.86
CA TRP A 68 24.32 -8.80 2.73
C TRP A 68 24.53 -7.32 3.08
N SER A 69 23.46 -6.52 2.97
CA SER A 69 23.45 -5.12 3.38
C SER A 69 22.14 -4.77 4.07
N PRO A 70 22.16 -4.03 5.19
CA PRO A 70 20.94 -3.57 5.86
C PRO A 70 20.08 -2.66 4.97
N LEU A 71 20.66 -2.07 3.93
CA LEU A 71 19.95 -1.24 2.95
C LEU A 71 18.98 -2.09 2.09
N MET A 72 19.21 -3.40 1.96
CA MET A 72 18.35 -4.31 1.19
C MET A 72 17.07 -4.72 1.94
N VAL A 73 16.81 -4.15 3.12
CA VAL A 73 15.64 -4.47 3.94
C VAL A 73 14.47 -3.54 3.60
N PHE A 74 13.30 -4.12 3.34
CA PHE A 74 12.04 -3.39 3.29
C PHE A 74 11.38 -3.38 4.68
N ARG A 75 10.83 -2.23 5.05
CA ARG A 75 10.00 -2.08 6.25
C ARG A 75 8.53 -2.25 5.85
N ALA A 76 7.83 -3.11 6.56
CA ALA A 76 6.39 -3.27 6.45
C ALA A 76 5.71 -2.78 7.72
N TYR A 77 4.64 -2.01 7.61
CA TYR A 77 3.90 -1.49 8.75
C TYR A 77 2.42 -1.33 8.41
N ILE A 78 1.58 -1.43 9.44
CA ILE A 78 0.17 -1.06 9.36
C ILE A 78 0.09 0.45 9.50
N ASN A 79 -0.41 1.16 8.49
CA ASN A 79 -0.49 2.61 8.56
C ASN A 79 -1.63 2.99 9.50
N PRO A 80 -1.35 3.75 10.56
CA PRO A 80 -2.39 4.28 11.42
C PRO A 80 -3.26 5.28 10.63
N HIS A 81 -4.50 5.48 11.07
CA HIS A 81 -5.42 6.42 10.41
C HIS A 81 -4.95 7.88 10.46
N CYS A 82 -3.94 8.20 11.27
CA CYS A 82 -3.36 9.53 11.36
C CYS A 82 -2.23 9.78 10.36
N GLU A 83 -1.82 8.78 9.57
CA GLU A 83 -0.84 9.01 8.52
C GLU A 83 -1.41 9.85 7.39
N THR A 84 -0.64 10.82 6.91
CA THR A 84 -1.10 11.78 5.90
C THR A 84 -1.18 11.18 4.51
N ASP A 85 -0.53 10.04 4.30
CA ASP A 85 -0.38 9.36 3.02
C ASP A 85 -1.50 8.33 2.74
N VAL A 86 -2.50 8.24 3.63
CA VAL A 86 -3.71 7.41 3.47
C VAL A 86 -4.94 8.25 3.79
N ARG A 87 -5.77 8.50 2.78
CA ARG A 87 -7.07 9.16 2.94
C ARG A 87 -8.18 8.12 2.95
N TYR A 88 -8.90 8.05 4.06
CA TYR A 88 -10.06 7.18 4.17
C TYR A 88 -11.32 7.87 3.65
N VAL A 89 -12.05 7.20 2.76
CA VAL A 89 -13.31 7.68 2.18
C VAL A 89 -14.47 6.78 2.58
N ALA A 90 -15.68 7.33 2.67
CA ALA A 90 -16.85 6.53 2.99
C ALA A 90 -17.04 5.38 1.97
N PRO A 91 -17.51 4.20 2.40
CA PRO A 91 -17.85 3.13 1.46
C PRO A 91 -18.87 3.62 0.45
N SER A 92 -18.63 3.34 -0.83
CA SER A 92 -19.61 3.61 -1.86
C SER A 92 -20.85 2.73 -1.60
N PRO A 93 -22.06 3.27 -1.79
CA PRO A 93 -23.26 2.44 -1.72
C PRO A 93 -23.16 1.30 -2.74
N PRO A 94 -23.68 0.11 -2.42
CA PRO A 94 -23.67 -1.01 -3.37
C PRO A 94 -24.33 -0.58 -4.67
N ALA A 95 -23.71 -0.94 -5.80
CA ALA A 95 -24.33 -0.72 -7.11
C ALA A 95 -25.69 -1.44 -7.13
N ALA A 96 -26.73 -0.70 -7.50
CA ALA A 96 -28.12 -1.18 -7.57
C ALA A 96 -28.33 -2.22 -8.66
#